data_AF-A0A9P7SVC8-F1
#
_entry.id   AF-A0A9P7SVC8-F1
#
_cell.length_a   1.000
_cell.length_b   1.000
_cell.length_c   1.000
_cell.angle_alpha   90.00
_cell.angle_beta   90.00
_cell.angle_gamma   90.00
#
_symmetry.space_group_name_H-M   'P 1'
#
loop_
_entity.id
_entity.type
_entity.pdbx_description
1 polymer ?
#
loop_
_entity_poly.entity_id
_entity_poly.type
_entity_poly.pdbx_seq_one_letter_code
_entity_poly.pdbx_strand_id
1 'polypeptide(L)'
;MEDVYPIGINSTFNKWGTPCNTTYGDCGCDNCAGNVQDVSARLDALAQYEDWRGLWPKTKAHNPQTFHGEGYWSRNPSDEELVAMNALSFHHGAKLIAAWVWPFTDSLGKPMGSFGATVSTSPVRDFIVKGQPRRLDLVAANGQAAPPLVDVACWVGEHGDKLLVSVVNGGYNALDAPIFIALPDAMVVKKPETVVWGNGSWSWTRDKRFGNHGLLTLRGQTGMATNMIIVDV
;
A
#
# COMPACT_ATOMS: atom_id res chain seq x y z
N MET A 1 1.71 -8.77 -13.88
CA MET A 1 0.51 -8.02 -13.49
C MET A 1 -0.25 -8.93 -12.56
N GLU A 2 -0.64 -8.45 -11.39
CA GLU A 2 -1.69 -9.12 -10.64
C GLU A 2 -3.02 -8.43 -10.91
N ASP A 3 -4.07 -9.22 -10.76
CA ASP A 3 -5.44 -8.80 -10.97
C ASP A 3 -6.27 -9.21 -9.76
N VAL A 4 -6.32 -8.33 -8.76
CA VAL A 4 -7.01 -8.60 -7.49
C VAL A 4 -8.19 -7.67 -7.31
N TYR A 5 -9.35 -8.27 -7.08
CA TYR A 5 -10.60 -7.59 -6.80
C TYR A 5 -11.18 -8.02 -5.46
N PRO A 6 -10.55 -7.64 -4.33
CA PRO A 6 -10.85 -8.22 -3.02
C PRO A 6 -12.09 -7.61 -2.34
N ILE A 7 -12.62 -6.50 -2.84
CA ILE A 7 -13.61 -5.70 -2.12
C ILE A 7 -15.03 -6.19 -2.39
N GLY A 8 -15.73 -6.53 -1.32
CA GLY A 8 -17.13 -6.94 -1.38
C GLY A 8 -17.36 -8.33 -1.99
N ILE A 9 -16.31 -9.15 -2.10
CA ILE A 9 -16.33 -10.52 -2.61
C ILE A 9 -16.73 -11.52 -1.52
N ASN A 10 -17.23 -12.69 -1.95
CA ASN A 10 -17.22 -13.90 -1.13
C ASN A 10 -16.06 -14.81 -1.58
N SER A 11 -14.98 -14.85 -0.79
CA SER A 11 -13.78 -15.66 -1.08
C SER A 11 -13.96 -17.16 -0.80
N THR A 12 -15.13 -17.60 -0.34
CA THR A 12 -15.41 -19.01 0.00
C THR A 12 -16.37 -19.71 -0.95
N PHE A 13 -17.30 -18.97 -1.58
CA PHE A 13 -18.22 -19.47 -2.60
C PHE A 13 -18.42 -18.47 -3.72
N ASN A 14 -18.48 -18.97 -4.96
CA ASN A 14 -18.79 -18.15 -6.12
C ASN A 14 -20.29 -17.93 -6.33
N LYS A 15 -20.65 -17.14 -7.34
CA LYS A 15 -22.05 -16.77 -7.65
C LYS A 15 -22.97 -17.93 -8.04
N TRP A 16 -22.41 -19.10 -8.34
CA TRP A 16 -23.16 -20.33 -8.61
C TRP A 16 -23.22 -21.28 -7.39
N GLY A 17 -22.73 -20.84 -6.22
CA GLY A 17 -22.69 -21.66 -5.01
C GLY A 17 -21.60 -22.73 -5.02
N THR A 18 -20.58 -22.60 -5.89
CA THR A 18 -19.45 -23.53 -5.91
C THR A 18 -18.35 -23.06 -4.96
N PRO A 19 -17.76 -23.95 -4.13
CA PRO A 19 -16.68 -23.57 -3.23
C PRO A 19 -15.45 -23.01 -3.97
N CYS A 20 -14.88 -21.95 -3.44
CA CYS A 20 -13.61 -21.38 -3.87
C CYS A 20 -12.45 -22.19 -3.29
N ASN A 21 -11.83 -23.03 -4.09
CA ASN A 21 -10.67 -23.82 -3.67
C ASN A 21 -9.76 -24.11 -4.87
N THR A 22 -8.69 -24.87 -4.64
CA THR A 22 -7.71 -25.25 -5.67
C THR A 22 -8.30 -26.06 -6.84
N THR A 23 -9.53 -26.55 -6.74
CA THR A 23 -10.23 -27.32 -7.79
C THR A 23 -11.17 -26.45 -8.63
N TYR A 24 -11.93 -25.52 -8.02
CA TYR A 24 -12.99 -24.77 -8.71
C TYR A 24 -12.67 -23.28 -8.96
N GLY A 25 -11.73 -22.70 -8.21
CA GLY A 25 -10.93 -21.50 -8.54
C GLY A 25 -11.62 -20.12 -8.69
N ASP A 26 -12.74 -20.01 -9.37
CA ASP A 26 -13.28 -18.72 -9.81
C ASP A 26 -14.31 -18.15 -8.83
N CYS A 27 -13.89 -17.15 -8.08
CA CYS A 27 -14.74 -16.40 -7.15
C CYS A 27 -14.71 -14.89 -7.38
N GLY A 28 -14.20 -14.45 -8.53
CA GLY A 28 -13.95 -13.04 -8.83
C GLY A 28 -12.60 -12.53 -8.30
N CYS A 29 -11.81 -13.34 -7.61
CA CYS A 29 -10.44 -12.97 -7.23
C CYS A 29 -9.63 -14.24 -6.97
N ASP A 30 -8.60 -14.47 -7.78
CA ASP A 30 -7.82 -15.71 -7.74
C ASP A 30 -6.99 -15.81 -6.45
N ASN A 31 -7.32 -16.79 -5.60
CA ASN A 31 -6.65 -17.07 -4.33
C ASN A 31 -6.65 -15.89 -3.33
N CYS A 32 -7.75 -15.13 -3.30
CA CYS A 32 -7.89 -13.98 -2.42
C CYS A 32 -8.59 -14.34 -1.11
N ALA A 33 -8.21 -13.68 -0.01
CA ALA A 33 -8.89 -13.74 1.26
C ALA A 33 -10.13 -12.82 1.32
N GLY A 34 -10.23 -11.84 0.43
CA GLY A 34 -11.31 -10.86 0.35
C GLY A 34 -11.01 -9.59 1.16
N ASN A 35 -9.76 -9.13 1.14
CA ASN A 35 -9.34 -7.88 1.79
C ASN A 35 -8.18 -7.22 1.04
N VAL A 36 -7.87 -5.97 1.38
CA VAL A 36 -6.85 -5.17 0.65
C VAL A 36 -5.44 -5.79 0.69
N GLN A 37 -5.14 -6.65 1.67
CA GLN A 37 -3.85 -7.34 1.78
C GLN A 37 -3.65 -8.38 0.67
N ASP A 38 -4.70 -8.76 -0.05
CA ASP A 38 -4.59 -9.60 -1.25
C ASP A 38 -3.69 -8.94 -2.32
N VAL A 39 -3.66 -7.61 -2.42
CA VAL A 39 -2.76 -6.87 -3.32
C VAL A 39 -1.31 -7.17 -2.99
N SER A 40 -0.93 -6.93 -1.73
CA SER A 40 0.40 -7.18 -1.20
C SER A 40 0.81 -8.65 -1.37
N ALA A 41 -0.07 -9.57 -0.96
CA ALA A 41 0.20 -11.00 -1.00
C ALA A 41 0.42 -11.51 -2.43
N ARG A 42 -0.35 -11.02 -3.41
CA ARG A 42 -0.25 -11.44 -4.81
C ARG A 42 1.00 -10.88 -5.49
N LEU A 43 1.38 -9.64 -5.19
CA LEU A 43 2.65 -9.09 -5.67
C LEU A 43 3.86 -9.80 -5.05
N ASP A 44 3.83 -10.09 -3.75
CA ASP A 44 4.88 -10.85 -3.07
C ASP A 44 5.00 -12.27 -3.63
N ALA A 45 3.88 -12.96 -3.88
CA ALA A 45 3.88 -14.29 -4.49
C ALA A 45 4.46 -14.28 -5.92
N LEU A 46 4.15 -13.25 -6.72
CA LEU A 46 4.75 -13.08 -8.05
C LEU A 46 6.27 -12.85 -7.95
N ALA A 47 6.71 -11.98 -7.03
CA ALA A 47 8.14 -11.72 -6.82
C ALA A 47 8.88 -12.98 -6.35
N GLN A 48 8.30 -13.74 -5.42
CA GLN A 48 8.84 -15.00 -4.94
C GLN A 48 8.93 -16.05 -6.06
N TYR A 49 7.89 -16.14 -6.90
CA TYR A 49 7.92 -17.04 -8.05
C TYR A 49 9.02 -16.67 -9.04
N GLU A 50 9.23 -15.38 -9.33
CA GLU A 50 10.33 -14.92 -10.17
C GLU A 50 11.69 -15.32 -9.59
N ASP A 51 11.90 -15.13 -8.29
CA ASP A 51 13.13 -15.49 -7.57
C ASP A 51 13.42 -17.00 -7.66
N TRP A 52 12.42 -17.84 -7.36
CA TRP A 52 12.55 -19.30 -7.47
C TRP A 52 12.92 -19.79 -8.87
N ARG A 53 12.54 -19.03 -9.90
CA ARG A 53 12.84 -19.34 -11.30
C ARG A 53 14.16 -18.72 -11.77
N GLY A 54 14.88 -18.00 -10.91
CA GLY A 54 16.09 -17.27 -11.27
C GLY A 54 15.84 -16.18 -12.31
N LEU A 55 14.61 -15.66 -12.38
CA LEU A 55 14.25 -14.60 -13.31
C LEU A 55 14.71 -13.25 -12.75
N TRP A 56 15.16 -12.37 -13.64
CA TRP A 56 15.33 -10.97 -13.28
C TRP A 56 13.99 -10.37 -12.83
N PRO A 57 13.96 -9.53 -11.77
CA PRO A 57 12.73 -8.91 -11.29
C PRO A 57 12.06 -8.12 -12.42
N LYS A 58 10.91 -8.59 -12.90
CA LYS A 58 10.17 -7.90 -13.96
C LYS A 58 9.45 -6.69 -13.38
N THR A 59 9.11 -5.71 -14.21
CA THR A 59 8.22 -4.63 -13.79
C THR A 59 6.84 -5.20 -13.46
N LYS A 60 6.34 -4.92 -12.25
CA LYS A 60 5.01 -5.33 -11.82
C LYS A 60 3.98 -4.22 -12.12
N ALA A 61 2.77 -4.67 -12.41
CA ALA A 61 1.61 -3.83 -12.68
C ALA A 61 0.47 -4.31 -11.78
N HIS A 62 -0.29 -3.35 -11.25
CA HIS A 62 -1.47 -3.55 -10.44
C HIS A 62 -2.71 -3.18 -11.25
N ASN A 63 -3.69 -4.07 -11.26
CA ASN A 63 -5.02 -3.78 -11.77
C ASN A 63 -5.98 -3.63 -10.59
N PRO A 64 -6.30 -2.39 -10.17
CA PRO A 64 -7.15 -2.15 -9.01
C PRO A 64 -8.60 -2.51 -9.32
N GLN A 65 -9.34 -2.95 -8.29
CA GLN A 65 -10.79 -3.00 -8.36
C GLN A 65 -11.35 -1.58 -8.49
N THR A 66 -11.85 -1.23 -9.66
CA THR A 66 -12.52 0.05 -9.92
C THR A 66 -13.96 -0.16 -10.40
N PHE A 67 -14.59 -1.23 -9.91
CA PHE A 67 -15.92 -1.66 -10.29
C PHE A 67 -16.52 -2.61 -9.24
N HIS A 68 -17.76 -3.01 -9.48
CA HIS A 68 -18.44 -4.09 -8.78
C HIS A 68 -19.43 -4.77 -9.74
N GLY A 69 -20.09 -5.84 -9.29
CA GLY A 69 -21.16 -6.51 -10.03
C GLY A 69 -20.78 -7.90 -10.51
N GLU A 70 -21.29 -8.28 -11.69
CA GLU A 70 -21.17 -9.60 -12.31
C GLU A 70 -21.58 -10.81 -11.43
N GLY A 71 -22.20 -10.54 -10.30
CA GLY A 71 -22.54 -11.51 -9.26
C GLY A 71 -21.39 -11.88 -8.32
N TYR A 72 -20.18 -11.34 -8.51
CA TYR A 72 -19.02 -11.63 -7.64
C TYR A 72 -18.81 -10.59 -6.55
N TRP A 73 -18.99 -9.29 -6.87
CA TRP A 73 -18.72 -8.18 -5.94
C TRP A 73 -20.00 -7.45 -5.58
N SER A 74 -20.31 -7.43 -4.28
CA SER A 74 -21.54 -6.85 -3.73
C SER A 74 -21.57 -5.31 -3.72
N ARG A 75 -20.41 -4.66 -3.83
CA ARG A 75 -20.28 -3.19 -3.78
C ARG A 75 -19.00 -2.71 -4.43
N ASN A 76 -18.96 -1.42 -4.78
CA ASN A 76 -17.73 -0.73 -5.11
C ASN A 76 -16.81 -0.59 -3.88
N PRO A 77 -15.50 -0.43 -4.09
CA PRO A 77 -14.61 0.10 -3.07
C PRO A 77 -15.02 1.49 -2.63
N SER A 78 -14.76 1.79 -1.36
CA SER A 78 -14.68 3.16 -0.85
C SER A 78 -13.44 3.87 -1.39
N ASP A 79 -13.41 5.19 -1.23
CA ASP A 79 -12.29 6.04 -1.65
C ASP A 79 -11.00 5.61 -0.93
N GLU A 80 -11.08 5.32 0.37
CA GLU A 80 -9.94 4.87 1.17
C GLU A 80 -9.44 3.48 0.76
N GLU A 81 -10.35 2.52 0.51
CA GLU A 81 -9.97 1.19 0.02
C GLU A 81 -9.28 1.28 -1.35
N LEU A 82 -9.80 2.12 -2.25
CA LEU A 82 -9.21 2.31 -3.57
C LEU A 82 -7.79 2.86 -3.48
N VAL A 83 -7.56 3.85 -2.63
CA VAL A 83 -6.23 4.43 -2.42
C VAL A 83 -5.31 3.42 -1.73
N ALA A 84 -5.79 2.71 -0.71
CA ALA A 84 -5.02 1.70 0.02
C ALA A 84 -4.53 0.58 -0.91
N MET A 85 -5.40 0.03 -1.76
CA MET A 85 -5.00 -0.98 -2.75
C MET A 85 -3.86 -0.49 -3.65
N ASN A 86 -4.00 0.72 -4.19
CA ASN A 86 -2.98 1.30 -5.06
C ASN A 86 -1.67 1.59 -4.32
N ALA A 87 -1.72 2.12 -3.10
CA ALA A 87 -0.54 2.40 -2.29
C ALA A 87 0.19 1.11 -1.88
N LEU A 88 -0.53 0.09 -1.42
CA LEU A 88 0.03 -1.24 -1.15
C LEU A 88 0.72 -1.80 -2.39
N SER A 89 0.14 -1.61 -3.58
CA SER A 89 0.80 -2.09 -4.80
C SER A 89 2.20 -1.49 -5.00
N PHE A 90 2.38 -0.19 -4.71
CA PHE A 90 3.68 0.46 -4.77
C PHE A 90 4.63 -0.04 -3.69
N HIS A 91 4.15 -0.25 -2.46
CA HIS A 91 4.94 -0.82 -1.36
C HIS A 91 5.54 -2.17 -1.75
N HIS A 92 4.81 -2.95 -2.56
CA HIS A 92 5.19 -4.28 -3.04
C HIS A 92 5.73 -4.27 -4.48
N GLY A 93 6.27 -3.14 -4.93
CA GLY A 93 7.10 -3.05 -6.13
C GLY A 93 6.36 -2.97 -7.46
N ALA A 94 5.03 -2.79 -7.46
CA ALA A 94 4.34 -2.34 -8.65
C ALA A 94 4.84 -0.94 -9.05
N LYS A 95 4.90 -0.68 -10.36
CA LYS A 95 5.27 0.64 -10.90
C LYS A 95 4.20 1.20 -11.85
N LEU A 96 3.16 0.42 -12.10
CA LEU A 96 2.09 0.74 -13.02
C LEU A 96 0.78 0.35 -12.39
N ILE A 97 -0.19 1.26 -12.47
CA ILE A 97 -1.57 1.02 -12.11
C ILE A 97 -2.37 1.14 -13.40
N ALA A 98 -3.09 0.08 -13.77
CA ALA A 98 -3.96 0.07 -14.94
C ALA A 98 -5.27 -0.61 -14.59
N ALA A 99 -6.30 0.20 -14.42
CA ALA A 99 -7.63 -0.29 -14.14
C ALA A 99 -8.28 -0.92 -15.38
N TRP A 100 -8.95 -2.05 -15.19
CA TRP A 100 -9.61 -2.81 -16.25
C TRP A 100 -10.74 -2.03 -16.95
N VAL A 101 -11.58 -1.33 -16.18
CA VAL A 101 -12.80 -0.70 -16.70
C VAL A 101 -12.60 0.80 -16.89
N TRP A 102 -12.90 1.31 -18.08
CA TRP A 102 -13.03 2.75 -18.34
C TRP A 102 -14.22 3.02 -19.27
N PRO A 103 -15.07 4.03 -18.99
CA PRO A 103 -14.99 4.98 -17.88
C PRO A 103 -15.41 4.38 -16.53
N PHE A 104 -14.90 4.95 -15.44
CA PHE A 104 -15.35 4.66 -14.08
C PHE A 104 -16.70 5.34 -13.78
N THR A 105 -17.38 4.92 -12.71
CA THR A 105 -18.36 5.81 -12.08
C THR A 105 -17.65 7.05 -11.53
N ASP A 106 -18.32 8.20 -11.51
CA ASP A 106 -17.74 9.45 -10.97
C ASP A 106 -17.20 9.29 -9.54
N SER A 107 -17.86 8.44 -8.74
CA SER A 107 -17.45 8.14 -7.37
C SER A 107 -16.08 7.48 -7.29
N LEU A 108 -15.71 6.66 -8.26
CA LEU A 108 -14.40 5.98 -8.30
C LEU A 108 -13.37 6.76 -9.11
N GLY A 109 -13.81 7.46 -10.16
CA GLY A 109 -12.92 8.25 -11.01
C GLY A 109 -12.30 9.45 -10.31
N LYS A 110 -13.02 10.10 -9.39
CA LYS A 110 -12.50 11.23 -8.60
C LYS A 110 -11.31 10.85 -7.70
N PRO A 111 -11.42 9.89 -6.77
CA PRO A 111 -10.29 9.48 -5.93
C PRO A 111 -9.14 8.89 -6.76
N MET A 112 -9.44 8.10 -7.80
CA MET A 112 -8.43 7.56 -8.71
C MET A 112 -7.65 8.66 -9.44
N GLY A 113 -8.35 9.67 -9.95
CA GLY A 113 -7.74 10.82 -10.62
C GLY A 113 -6.90 11.66 -9.67
N SER A 114 -7.40 11.93 -8.45
CA SER A 114 -6.67 12.71 -7.45
C SER A 114 -5.41 11.99 -6.99
N PHE A 115 -5.50 10.71 -6.61
CA PHE A 115 -4.35 9.92 -6.18
C PHE A 115 -3.36 9.71 -7.34
N GLY A 116 -3.87 9.37 -8.52
CA GLY A 116 -3.09 9.20 -9.74
C GLY A 116 -2.30 10.47 -10.09
N ALA A 117 -2.91 11.66 -10.03
CA ALA A 117 -2.21 12.93 -10.27
C ALA A 117 -1.06 13.15 -9.27
N THR A 118 -1.27 12.85 -7.99
CA THR A 118 -0.22 12.94 -6.96
C THR A 118 0.95 12.01 -7.27
N VAL A 119 0.70 10.73 -7.51
CA VAL A 119 1.78 9.73 -7.67
C VAL A 119 2.45 9.76 -9.03
N SER A 120 1.79 10.31 -10.05
CA SER A 120 2.35 10.47 -11.41
C SER A 120 3.09 11.79 -11.63
N THR A 121 3.10 12.69 -10.64
CA THR A 121 3.80 13.98 -10.71
C THR A 121 5.12 13.93 -9.93
N SER A 122 6.16 14.60 -10.44
CA SER A 122 7.41 14.79 -9.70
C SER A 122 7.18 15.66 -8.45
N PRO A 123 7.82 15.36 -7.31
CA PRO A 123 8.89 14.37 -7.16
C PRO A 123 8.41 12.93 -6.87
N VAL A 124 7.14 12.72 -6.49
CA VAL A 124 6.62 11.39 -6.05
C VAL A 124 6.81 10.32 -7.12
N ARG A 125 6.49 10.63 -8.38
CA ARG A 125 6.71 9.73 -9.52
C ARG A 125 8.15 9.23 -9.60
N ASP A 126 9.11 10.12 -9.40
CA ASP A 126 10.52 9.80 -9.60
C ASP A 126 11.01 8.82 -8.51
N PHE A 127 10.53 8.97 -7.26
CA PHE A 127 10.78 7.99 -6.21
C PHE A 127 10.23 6.60 -6.57
N ILE A 128 8.97 6.50 -7.00
CA ILE A 128 8.30 5.22 -7.26
C ILE A 128 8.87 4.54 -8.52
N VAL A 129 9.04 5.28 -9.61
CA VAL A 129 9.42 4.74 -10.92
C VAL A 129 10.92 4.47 -11.00
N LYS A 130 11.78 5.35 -10.49
CA LYS A 130 13.24 5.16 -10.54
C LYS A 130 13.78 4.39 -9.33
N GLY A 131 13.15 4.53 -8.17
CA GLY A 131 13.57 3.88 -6.94
C GLY A 131 13.07 2.43 -6.82
N GLN A 132 13.41 1.83 -5.69
CA GLN A 132 12.89 0.54 -5.24
C GLN A 132 12.29 0.72 -3.85
N PRO A 133 11.09 0.17 -3.57
CA PRO A 133 10.51 0.24 -2.24
C PRO A 133 11.37 -0.55 -1.25
N ARG A 134 11.60 0.03 -0.09
CA ARG A 134 12.15 -0.65 1.08
C ARG A 134 11.05 -0.72 2.12
N ARG A 135 10.58 -1.93 2.43
CA ARG A 135 9.66 -2.16 3.56
C ARG A 135 10.36 -1.80 4.86
N LEU A 136 9.66 -1.11 5.73
CA LEU A 136 10.16 -0.66 7.03
C LEU A 136 9.43 -1.39 8.15
N ASP A 137 10.19 -1.80 9.16
CA ASP A 137 9.62 -2.36 10.36
C ASP A 137 9.02 -1.26 11.24
N LEU A 138 7.85 -1.56 11.80
CA LEU A 138 7.27 -0.75 12.85
C LEU A 138 7.98 -1.03 14.18
N VAL A 139 8.27 0.02 14.91
CA VAL A 139 8.93 -0.06 16.20
C VAL A 139 7.87 -0.28 17.27
N ALA A 140 8.00 -1.37 18.02
CA ALA A 140 7.18 -1.59 19.21
C ALA A 140 7.45 -0.48 20.22
N ALA A 141 6.40 0.22 20.64
CA ALA A 141 6.47 1.25 21.66
C ALA A 141 5.53 0.90 22.81
N ASN A 142 5.96 1.20 24.03
CA ASN A 142 5.15 1.04 25.25
C ASN A 142 4.59 -0.39 25.44
N GLY A 143 5.32 -1.42 25.01
CA GLY A 143 4.90 -2.82 25.14
C GLY A 143 3.76 -3.25 24.20
N GLN A 144 3.35 -2.39 23.27
CA GLN A 144 2.39 -2.75 22.23
C GLN A 144 3.11 -3.31 21.00
N ALA A 145 2.62 -4.45 20.51
CA ALA A 145 3.07 -5.01 19.24
C ALA A 145 2.70 -4.07 18.09
N ALA A 146 3.50 -4.10 17.02
CA ALA A 146 3.17 -3.42 15.79
C ALA A 146 1.79 -3.85 15.28
N PRO A 147 0.91 -2.92 14.86
CA PRO A 147 -0.38 -3.27 14.29
C PRO A 147 -0.19 -4.18 13.06
N PRO A 148 -0.79 -5.38 13.03
CA PRO A 148 -0.46 -6.41 12.05
C PRO A 148 -0.89 -6.08 10.60
N LEU A 149 -1.77 -5.08 10.43
CA LEU A 149 -2.33 -4.70 9.14
C LEU A 149 -1.78 -3.36 8.62
N VAL A 150 -0.75 -2.82 9.27
CA VAL A 150 -0.09 -1.59 8.80
C VAL A 150 1.12 -1.96 7.95
N ASP A 151 1.13 -1.48 6.71
CA ASP A 151 2.26 -1.64 5.80
C ASP A 151 2.99 -0.30 5.64
N VAL A 152 4.32 -0.34 5.69
CA VAL A 152 5.17 0.84 5.58
C VAL A 152 6.27 0.60 4.57
N ALA A 153 6.40 1.50 3.61
CA ALA A 153 7.48 1.49 2.63
C ALA A 153 8.13 2.85 2.51
N CYS A 154 9.38 2.85 2.08
CA CYS A 154 10.10 4.06 1.74
C CYS A 154 10.91 3.94 0.45
N TRP A 155 11.21 5.08 -0.15
CA TRP A 155 12.06 5.20 -1.34
C TRP A 155 13.10 6.28 -1.08
N VAL A 156 14.37 5.92 -1.24
CA VAL A 156 15.48 6.87 -1.16
C VAL A 156 15.60 7.59 -2.50
N GLY A 157 15.71 8.91 -2.45
CA GLY A 157 15.88 9.75 -3.65
C GLY A 157 17.23 9.49 -4.32
N GLU A 158 17.34 9.87 -5.59
CA GLU A 158 18.52 9.62 -6.42
C GLU A 158 19.84 10.14 -5.80
N HIS A 159 19.77 11.25 -5.07
CA HIS A 159 20.92 11.86 -4.38
C HIS A 159 21.09 11.40 -2.92
N GLY A 160 20.17 10.58 -2.39
CA GLY A 160 20.21 10.08 -1.01
C GLY A 160 19.89 11.12 0.08
N ASP A 161 19.47 12.33 -0.30
CA ASP A 161 19.18 13.46 0.59
C ASP A 161 17.69 13.62 0.92
N LYS A 162 16.83 12.85 0.24
CA LYS A 162 15.38 12.84 0.43
C LYS A 162 14.86 11.42 0.54
N LEU A 163 13.79 11.26 1.30
CA LEU A 163 13.09 10.00 1.49
C LEU A 163 11.58 10.22 1.30
N LEU A 164 10.96 9.46 0.41
CA LEU A 164 9.50 9.30 0.38
C LEU A 164 9.15 8.17 1.36
N VAL A 165 8.22 8.41 2.28
CA VAL A 165 7.68 7.40 3.19
C VAL A 165 6.18 7.30 2.96
N SER A 166 5.68 6.08 2.83
CA SER A 166 4.27 5.76 2.65
C SER A 166 3.83 4.75 3.69
N VAL A 167 2.66 4.98 4.28
CA VAL A 167 2.04 4.15 5.30
C VAL A 167 0.61 3.86 4.87
N VAL A 168 0.22 2.59 4.94
CA VAL A 168 -1.17 2.15 4.73
C VAL A 168 -1.64 1.41 5.98
N ASN A 169 -2.74 1.87 6.59
CA ASN A 169 -3.50 1.06 7.52
C ASN A 169 -4.49 0.20 6.73
N GLY A 170 -4.13 -1.05 6.43
CA GLY A 170 -5.01 -1.99 5.72
C GLY A 170 -6.13 -2.57 6.57
N GLY A 171 -6.28 -2.16 7.83
CA GLY A 171 -7.41 -2.53 8.67
C GLY A 171 -8.60 -1.58 8.49
N TYR A 172 -9.82 -2.06 8.77
CA TYR A 172 -11.02 -1.21 8.76
C TYR A 172 -11.19 -0.35 10.03
N ASN A 173 -10.41 -0.64 11.07
CA ASN A 173 -10.45 0.09 12.33
C ASN A 173 -9.40 1.20 12.35
N ALA A 174 -9.73 2.31 13.00
CA ALA A 174 -8.77 3.34 13.31
C ALA A 174 -7.72 2.83 14.33
N LEU A 175 -6.54 3.43 14.30
CA LEU A 175 -5.48 3.20 15.28
C LEU A 175 -5.49 4.35 16.28
N ASP A 176 -5.84 4.04 17.53
CA ASP A 176 -5.84 5.02 18.62
C ASP A 176 -4.42 5.43 19.05
N ALA A 177 -3.46 4.50 18.89
CA ALA A 177 -2.07 4.71 19.23
C ALA A 177 -1.26 5.28 18.04
N PRO A 178 -0.25 6.12 18.30
CA PRO A 178 0.73 6.48 17.28
C PRO A 178 1.48 5.25 16.77
N ILE A 179 1.81 5.26 15.48
CA ILE A 179 2.78 4.31 14.93
C ILE A 179 4.17 4.95 14.91
N PHE A 180 5.19 4.13 15.13
CA PHE A 180 6.59 4.55 15.16
C PHE A 180 7.36 3.80 14.08
N ILE A 181 8.05 4.54 13.22
CA ILE A 181 8.72 4.02 12.02
C ILE A 181 10.20 4.37 12.13
N ALA A 182 11.05 3.34 12.18
CA ALA A 182 12.50 3.53 12.17
C ALA A 182 12.97 3.82 10.74
N LEU A 183 13.76 4.87 10.57
CA LEU A 183 14.37 5.18 9.29
C LEU A 183 15.56 4.26 8.98
N PRO A 184 15.75 3.87 7.70
CA PRO A 184 16.84 2.99 7.32
C PRO A 184 18.22 3.65 7.50
N ASP A 185 19.28 2.83 7.55
CA ASP A 185 20.70 3.22 7.39
C ASP A 185 21.17 4.41 8.28
N ALA A 186 20.62 4.52 9.48
CA ALA A 186 20.84 5.62 10.42
C ALA A 186 20.51 7.02 9.85
N MET A 187 19.65 7.09 8.82
CA MET A 187 19.12 8.33 8.28
C MET A 187 18.35 9.10 9.35
N VAL A 188 18.47 10.43 9.32
CA VAL A 188 17.76 11.28 10.27
C VAL A 188 17.15 12.46 9.56
N VAL A 189 15.88 12.73 9.84
CA VAL A 189 15.16 13.89 9.31
C VAL A 189 15.87 15.20 9.68
N LYS A 190 16.21 15.98 8.65
CA LYS A 190 16.89 17.29 8.73
C LYS A 190 15.93 18.47 8.58
N LYS A 191 14.86 18.32 7.81
CA LYS A 191 13.86 19.37 7.57
C LYS A 191 12.43 18.86 7.72
N PRO A 192 11.45 19.76 7.93
CA PRO A 192 10.05 19.39 8.02
C PRO A 192 9.57 18.58 6.83
N GLU A 193 8.63 17.67 7.10
CA GLU A 193 8.00 16.89 6.05
C GLU A 193 7.15 17.74 5.11
N THR A 194 7.11 17.34 3.85
CA THR A 194 6.05 17.72 2.92
C THR A 194 5.04 16.59 2.87
N VAL A 195 3.83 16.82 3.35
CA VAL A 195 2.73 15.86 3.21
C VAL A 195 2.30 15.84 1.74
N VAL A 196 2.40 14.67 1.11
CA VAL A 196 2.00 14.48 -0.29
C VAL A 196 0.64 13.81 -0.42
N TRP A 197 0.25 13.00 0.58
CA TRP A 197 -1.07 12.39 0.63
C TRP A 197 -1.48 12.10 2.08
N GLY A 198 -2.80 12.15 2.33
CA GLY A 198 -3.39 11.82 3.62
C GLY A 198 -3.50 13.01 4.57
N ASN A 199 -4.08 12.76 5.74
CA ASN A 199 -4.41 13.75 6.76
C ASN A 199 -3.82 13.40 8.15
N GLY A 200 -2.97 12.38 8.21
CA GLY A 200 -2.28 11.99 9.43
C GLY A 200 -1.31 13.07 9.90
N SER A 201 -1.11 13.13 11.22
CA SER A 201 -0.17 14.07 11.82
C SER A 201 1.18 13.41 12.02
N TRP A 202 2.21 14.02 11.46
CA TRP A 202 3.57 13.52 11.47
C TRP A 202 4.45 14.31 12.44
N SER A 203 5.46 13.63 12.97
CA SER A 203 6.51 14.23 13.79
C SER A 203 7.73 13.31 13.75
N TRP A 204 8.91 13.84 14.08
CA TRP A 204 10.12 13.05 14.10
C TRP A 204 11.00 13.37 15.30
N THR A 205 11.76 12.38 15.74
CA THR A 205 12.71 12.53 16.85
C THR A 205 14.01 11.76 16.57
N ARG A 206 15.04 12.07 17.35
CA ARG A 206 16.18 11.18 17.56
C ARG A 206 16.00 10.53 18.92
N ASP A 207 15.72 9.23 18.94
CA ASP A 207 15.57 8.50 20.20
C ASP A 207 16.55 7.34 20.25
N LYS A 208 17.58 7.48 21.09
CA LYS A 208 18.63 6.47 21.27
C LYS A 208 18.08 5.11 21.73
N ARG A 209 16.86 5.06 22.30
CA ARG A 209 16.19 3.80 22.67
C ARG A 209 15.84 2.92 21.47
N PHE A 210 15.73 3.53 20.29
CA PHE A 210 15.40 2.86 19.03
C PHE A 210 16.59 2.89 18.05
N GLY A 211 17.81 2.98 18.59
CA GLY A 211 19.06 3.06 17.84
C GLY A 211 19.49 4.49 17.49
N ASN A 212 20.54 4.63 16.68
CA ASN A 212 21.02 5.94 16.20
C ASN A 212 20.23 6.45 14.97
N HIS A 213 19.09 5.83 14.67
CA HIS A 213 18.24 6.14 13.52
C HIS A 213 17.26 7.28 13.84
N GLY A 214 16.82 8.00 12.81
CA GLY A 214 15.66 8.87 12.93
C GLY A 214 14.38 8.06 13.14
N LEU A 215 13.50 8.54 14.01
CA LEU A 215 12.20 7.93 14.27
C LEU A 215 11.09 8.85 13.77
N LEU A 216 10.30 8.37 12.81
CA LEU A 216 9.06 9.03 12.40
C LEU A 216 7.91 8.52 13.27
N THR A 217 7.02 9.43 13.64
CA THR A 217 5.79 9.13 14.38
C THR A 217 4.61 9.64 13.59
N LEU A 218 3.64 8.76 13.32
CA LEU A 218 2.40 9.09 12.64
C LEU A 218 1.21 8.85 13.56
N ARG A 219 0.29 9.82 13.61
CA ARG A 219 -0.95 9.79 14.40
C ARG A 219 -2.18 9.98 13.52
N GLY A 220 -3.33 9.52 14.00
CA GLY A 220 -4.63 9.72 13.34
C GLY A 220 -4.85 8.82 12.14
N GLN A 221 -4.40 7.56 12.20
CA GLN A 221 -4.68 6.58 11.14
C GLN A 221 -6.12 6.06 11.28
N THR A 222 -7.03 6.51 10.42
CA THR A 222 -8.35 5.88 10.28
C THR A 222 -8.24 4.53 9.58
N GLY A 223 -9.32 3.75 9.57
CA GLY A 223 -9.36 2.52 8.76
C GLY A 223 -9.11 2.82 7.28
N MET A 224 -8.35 1.95 6.60
CA MET A 224 -7.95 2.10 5.20
C MET A 224 -7.14 3.36 4.85
N ALA A 225 -6.70 4.12 5.86
CA ALA A 225 -5.97 5.36 5.62
C ALA A 225 -4.61 5.09 4.95
N THR A 226 -4.31 5.89 3.93
CA THR A 226 -2.99 6.00 3.32
C THR A 226 -2.40 7.36 3.65
N ASN A 227 -1.13 7.41 4.05
CA ASN A 227 -0.42 8.64 4.37
C ASN A 227 0.98 8.61 3.78
N MET A 228 1.34 9.67 3.07
CA MET A 228 2.62 9.78 2.38
C MET A 228 3.28 11.12 2.69
N ILE A 229 4.58 11.09 2.98
CA ILE A 229 5.39 12.26 3.22
C ILE A 229 6.74 12.19 2.52
N ILE A 230 7.29 13.35 2.19
CA ILE A 230 8.69 13.48 1.79
C ILE A 230 9.45 14.21 2.88
N VAL A 231 10.58 13.65 3.29
CA VAL A 231 11.49 14.24 4.28
C VAL A 231 12.89 14.41 3.71
N ASP A 232 13.57 15.47 4.13
CA ASP A 232 15.01 15.62 3.90
C ASP A 232 15.76 14.82 4.98
N VAL A 233 16.75 14.01 4.62
CA VAL A 233 17.52 13.11 5.51
C VAL A 233 19.02 13.32 5.43
#